data_AF-A0A6L3N9X7-F1
#
_entry.id   AF-A0A6L3N9X7-F1
#
_cell.length_a   1.000
_cell.length_b   1.000
_cell.length_c   1.000
_cell.angle_alpha   90.00
_cell.angle_beta   90.00
_cell.angle_gamma   90.00
#
_symmetry.space_group_name_H-M   'P 1'
#
loop_
_entity.id
_entity.type
_entity.pdbx_description
1 polymer ?
#
loop_
_entity_poly.entity_id
_entity_poly.type
_entity_poly.pdbx_seq_one_letter_code
_entity_poly.pdbx_strand_id
1 'polypeptide(L)' 'GVGVARVRQVRAGARERGRIVIEDGLRAGDVVVTTGQLRVAPGAKVQALADAGTQRETVR' A
#
# COMPACT_ATOMS: atom_id res chain seq x y z
N GLY A 1 -9.78 -8.48 4.30
CA GLY A 1 -9.24 -9.66 5.03
C GLY A 1 -8.46 -9.21 6.26
N VAL A 2 -8.26 -10.07 7.26
CA VAL A 2 -7.48 -9.74 8.48
C VAL A 2 -6.00 -10.09 8.26
N GLY A 3 -5.10 -9.20 8.67
CA GLY A 3 -3.65 -9.38 8.55
C GLY A 3 -2.88 -8.74 9.70
N VAL A 4 -1.55 -8.85 9.66
CA VAL A 4 -0.63 -8.23 10.63
C VAL A 4 0.21 -7.18 9.90
N ALA A 5 0.17 -5.94 10.38
CA ALA A 5 0.92 -4.85 9.77
C ALA A 5 2.41 -4.92 10.12
N ARG A 6 3.26 -4.56 9.17
CA ARG A 6 4.72 -4.47 9.32
C ARG A 6 5.17 -3.18 8.66
N VAL A 7 6.18 -2.51 9.23
CA VAL A 7 6.85 -1.40 8.56
C VAL A 7 7.90 -1.95 7.61
N ARG A 8 7.90 -1.48 6.37
CA ARG A 8 8.86 -1.86 5.33
C ARG A 8 9.49 -0.60 4.77
N GLN A 9 10.83 -0.56 4.76
CA GLN A 9 11.57 0.45 4.03
C GLN A 9 11.39 0.20 2.54
N VAL A 10 11.18 1.29 1.79
CA VAL A 10 10.99 1.26 0.34
C VAL A 10 11.81 2.39 -0.27
N ARG A 11 12.23 2.22 -1.53
CA ARG A 11 12.87 3.28 -2.30
C ARG A 11 11.81 3.97 -3.15
N ALA A 12 11.52 5.23 -2.83
CA ALA A 12 10.64 6.06 -3.63
C ALA A 12 11.42 6.69 -4.80
N GLY A 13 10.79 6.72 -5.97
CA GLY A 13 11.29 7.37 -7.18
C GLY A 13 10.50 8.62 -7.52
N ALA A 14 10.23 8.80 -8.82
CA ALA A 14 9.50 9.95 -9.35
C ALA A 14 8.10 10.11 -8.74
N ARG A 15 7.66 11.37 -8.63
CA ARG A 15 6.28 11.74 -8.29
C ARG A 15 5.58 12.25 -9.53
N GLU A 16 4.48 11.61 -9.91
CA GLU A 16 3.76 11.92 -11.15
C GLU A 16 2.26 11.77 -10.95
N ARG A 17 1.47 12.75 -11.41
CA ARG A 17 0.00 12.73 -11.39
C ARG A 17 -0.60 12.37 -10.01
N GLY A 18 -0.02 12.91 -8.94
CA GLY A 18 -0.46 12.63 -7.56
C GLY A 18 -0.12 11.23 -7.05
N ARG A 19 0.70 10.47 -7.78
CA ARG A 19 1.22 9.15 -7.39
C ARG A 19 2.73 9.21 -7.16
N ILE A 20 3.24 8.28 -6.36
CA ILE A 20 4.67 8.11 -6.10
C ILE A 20 5.07 6.74 -6.63
N VAL A 21 6.11 6.68 -7.46
CA VAL A 21 6.68 5.42 -7.93
C VAL A 21 7.47 4.78 -6.79
N ILE A 22 7.22 3.49 -6.53
CA ILE A 22 8.04 2.68 -5.61
C ILE A 22 8.97 1.82 -6.47
N GLU A 23 10.26 2.11 -6.43
CA GLU A 23 11.28 1.46 -7.27
C GLU A 23 11.79 0.16 -6.65
N ASP A 24 11.77 0.06 -5.32
CA ASP A 24 12.22 -1.13 -4.59
C ASP A 24 11.51 -1.26 -3.24
N GLY A 25 11.45 -2.50 -2.74
CA GLY A 25 10.92 -2.84 -1.41
C GLY A 25 9.49 -3.40 -1.39
N LEU A 26 8.79 -3.45 -2.54
CA LEU A 26 7.48 -4.09 -2.71
C LEU A 26 7.49 -5.13 -3.83
N ARG A 27 6.57 -6.09 -3.75
CA ARG A 27 6.33 -7.12 -4.77
C ARG A 27 4.88 -7.08 -5.22
N ALA A 28 4.61 -7.56 -6.44
CA ALA A 28 3.24 -7.72 -6.91
C ALA A 28 2.43 -8.61 -5.95
N GLY A 29 1.22 -8.18 -5.61
CA GLY A 29 0.38 -8.85 -4.61
C GLY A 29 0.61 -8.40 -3.16
N ASP A 30 1.63 -7.57 -2.88
CA ASP A 30 1.74 -6.92 -1.57
C ASP A 30 0.52 -6.03 -1.32
N VAL A 31 -0.07 -6.15 -0.13
CA VAL A 31 -1.17 -5.29 0.34
C VAL A 31 -0.59 -4.18 1.20
N VAL A 32 -0.87 -2.93 0.82
CA VAL A 32 -0.33 -1.74 1.49
C VAL A 32 -1.41 -0.98 2.24
N VAL A 33 -1.05 -0.41 3.39
CA VAL A 33 -1.93 0.47 4.16
C VAL A 33 -1.90 1.86 3.53
N THR A 34 -3.03 2.31 2.98
CA THR A 34 -3.15 3.61 2.30
C THR A 34 -3.82 4.69 3.15
N THR A 35 -4.47 4.31 4.24
CA THR A 35 -5.18 5.23 5.14
C THR A 35 -4.99 4.84 6.60
N GLY A 36 -5.03 5.82 7.50
CA GLY A 36 -4.92 5.60 8.94
C GLY A 36 -3.55 5.09 9.42
N GLN A 37 -2.53 5.09 8.55
CA GLN A 37 -1.21 4.50 8.79
C GLN A 37 -0.49 5.05 10.02
N LEU A 38 -0.71 6.33 10.38
CA LEU A 38 -0.09 6.95 11.56
C LEU A 38 -0.57 6.35 12.90
N ARG A 39 -1.71 5.64 12.89
CA ARG A 39 -2.27 4.98 14.09
C ARG A 39 -1.91 3.49 14.17
N VAL A 40 -1.21 2.95 13.17
CA VAL A 40 -0.92 1.52 13.07
C VAL A 40 0.49 1.25 13.60
N ALA A 41 0.58 0.64 14.78
CA ALA A 41 1.86 0.18 15.31
C ALA A 41 2.38 -1.05 14.53
N PRO A 42 3.71 -1.25 14.44
CA PRO A 42 4.27 -2.49 13.92
C PRO A 42 3.73 -3.71 14.69
N GLY A 43 3.30 -4.75 13.96
CA GLY A 43 2.71 -5.95 14.55
C GLY A 43 1.21 -5.84 14.88
N ALA A 44 0.58 -4.68 14.67
CA ALA A 44 -0.86 -4.52 14.88
C ALA A 44 -1.66 -5.46 13.97
N LYS A 45 -2.72 -6.07 14.52
CA LYS A 45 -3.74 -6.74 13.72
C LYS A 45 -4.57 -5.69 13.01
N VAL A 46 -4.71 -5.83 11.70
CA VAL A 46 -5.48 -4.91 10.85
C VAL A 46 -6.51 -5.70 10.06
N GLN A 47 -7.64 -5.06 9.77
CA GLN A 47 -8.62 -5.58 8.84
C GLN A 47 -8.63 -4.69 7.61
N ALA A 48 -8.23 -5.26 6.46
CA ALA A 48 -8.41 -4.60 5.19
C ALA A 48 -9.91 -4.47 4.92
N LEU A 49 -10.36 -3.23 4.80
CA LEU A 49 -11.68 -2.88 4.30
C LEU A 49 -11.74 -3.33 2.84
N ALA A 50 -12.90 -3.87 2.41
CA ALA A 50 -13.05 -4.28 1.02
C ALA A 50 -12.82 -3.07 0.10
N ASP A 51 -11.99 -3.25 -0.92
CA ASP A 51 -11.67 -2.18 -1.86
C ASP A 51 -12.93 -1.75 -2.62
N ALA A 52 -13.39 -0.51 -2.40
CA ALA A 52 -14.41 0.13 -3.23
C ALA A 52 -13.86 0.59 -4.60
N GLY A 53 -12.62 0.25 -4.94
CA GLY A 53 -11.94 0.79 -6.11
C GLY A 53 -10.86 -0.13 -6.63
N THR A 54 -11.27 -1.23 -7.28
CA THR A 54 -10.43 -1.84 -8.31
C THR A 54 -10.35 -0.85 -9.48
N GLN A 55 -9.49 0.16 -9.35
CA GLN A 55 -9.06 0.98 -10.48
C GLN A 55 -8.06 0.15 -11.28
N ARG A 56 -8.56 -0.82 -12.04
CA ARG A 56 -7.85 -1.36 -13.19
C ARG A 56 -7.87 -0.26 -14.26
N GLU A 57 -6.97 0.72 -14.12
CA GLU A 57 -6.64 1.63 -15.22
C GLU A 57 -5.96 0.74 -16.28
N THR A 58 -6.79 0.18 -17.17
CA THR A 58 -6.33 -0.55 -18.34
C THR A 58 -5.78 0.51 -19.27
N VAL A 59 -4.47 0.72 -19.23
CA VAL A 59 -3.76 1.52 -20.22
C VAL A 59 -3.87 0.74 -21.52
N ARG A 60 -4.74 1.23 -22.42
CA ARG A 60 -4.71 0.88 -23.84
C ARG A 60 -3.79 1.85 -24.56
#